data_AF-A0A0D3KNX8-F1
#
_entry.id   AF-A0A0D3KNX8-F1
#
_cell.length_a   1.000
_cell.length_b   1.000
_cell.length_c   1.000
_cell.angle_alpha   90.00
_cell.angle_beta   90.00
_cell.angle_gamma   90.00
#
_symmetry.space_group_name_H-M   'P 1'
#
loop_
_entity.id
_entity.type
_entity.pdbx_description
1 polymer ?
#
loop_
_entity_poly.entity_id
_entity_poly.type
_entity_poly.pdbx_seq_one_letter_code
_entity_poly.pdbx_strand_id
1 'polypeptide(L)'
;MVPPRVALCAPRRGLWGEAGAPGGTELLAEVEAEKRAKGKKGKKKKKKGGGGAGAAGPSQEPEEVAEAPSEADAAEAAKKAEEARLLLLLETLTEERMRFGIMAEALGEAAEAADEASEEETAEGQAAAAREEAEAAEAARWSAEAEGLEEAAAEAEAALAAEEAAMEAAIAAAKARRASVATARAKAAAARMAAEAAQRS
;
A
#
# COMPACT_ATOMS: atom_id res chain seq x y z
N MET A 1 0.99 42.14 51.86
CA MET A 1 0.92 40.92 52.70
C MET A 1 -0.20 40.04 52.15
N VAL A 2 0.03 38.73 52.09
CA VAL A 2 -0.71 37.63 51.40
C VAL A 2 -0.06 37.21 50.05
N PRO A 3 0.22 35.90 49.82
CA PRO A 3 1.42 35.38 49.12
C PRO A 3 1.18 34.85 47.68
N PRO A 4 2.23 34.44 46.93
CA PRO A 4 2.12 33.84 45.60
C PRO A 4 1.52 32.42 45.61
N ARG A 5 0.67 32.11 44.62
CA ARG A 5 0.16 30.76 44.37
C ARG A 5 1.16 29.94 43.57
N VAL A 6 1.64 28.89 44.22
CA VAL A 6 2.53 27.84 43.73
C VAL A 6 1.78 26.97 42.71
N ALA A 7 2.46 26.62 41.63
CA ALA A 7 2.05 25.60 40.68
C ALA A 7 1.94 24.23 41.37
N LEU A 8 0.87 23.49 41.09
CA LEU A 8 0.71 22.10 41.49
C LEU A 8 0.26 21.28 40.28
N CYS A 9 1.14 20.36 39.89
CA CYS A 9 0.98 19.30 38.91
C CYS A 9 -0.37 18.56 39.05
N ALA A 10 -1.01 18.31 37.92
CA ALA A 10 -2.04 17.29 37.78
C ALA A 10 -1.41 15.99 37.24
N PRO A 11 -1.62 14.81 37.87
CA PRO A 11 -1.24 13.54 37.28
C PRO A 11 -2.32 12.99 36.33
N ARG A 12 -1.83 12.39 35.23
CA ARG A 12 -2.51 11.68 34.14
C ARG A 12 -3.57 10.68 34.60
N ARG A 13 -4.73 10.71 33.94
CA ARG A 13 -5.72 9.61 33.91
C ARG A 13 -5.18 8.46 33.06
N GLY A 14 -5.07 7.27 33.64
CA GLY A 14 -4.86 6.02 32.92
C GLY A 14 -6.18 5.48 32.37
N LEU A 15 -6.30 5.43 31.05
CA LEU A 15 -7.32 4.68 30.32
C LEU A 15 -6.77 3.28 30.00
N TRP A 16 -7.48 2.25 30.47
CA TRP A 16 -7.99 1.08 29.72
C TRP A 16 -7.05 0.29 28.80
N GLY A 17 -7.04 -1.03 28.98
CA GLY A 17 -6.58 -1.97 27.95
C GLY A 17 -6.36 -3.40 28.46
N GLU A 18 -7.43 -4.19 28.55
CA GLU A 18 -7.37 -5.66 28.51
C GLU A 18 -6.84 -6.16 27.16
N ALA A 19 -6.01 -7.21 27.18
CA ALA A 19 -5.92 -8.28 26.17
C ALA A 19 -5.08 -9.40 26.81
N GLY A 20 -5.47 -10.67 26.89
CA GLY A 20 -6.25 -11.46 25.95
C GLY A 20 -5.31 -12.17 24.97
N ALA A 21 -4.61 -13.23 25.39
CA ALA A 21 -3.97 -14.22 24.51
C ALA A 21 -5.03 -15.24 24.00
N PRO A 22 -4.79 -16.19 23.06
CA PRO A 22 -3.60 -16.57 22.26
C PRO A 22 -3.91 -16.79 20.75
N GLY A 23 -2.94 -17.23 19.91
CA GLY A 23 -3.28 -17.83 18.60
C GLY A 23 -2.27 -17.67 17.46
N GLY A 24 -1.01 -18.08 17.65
CA GLY A 24 0.04 -17.99 16.63
C GLY A 24 0.38 -19.30 15.90
N THR A 25 -0.53 -20.28 15.82
CA THR A 25 -0.18 -21.64 15.36
C THR A 25 -1.14 -22.30 14.36
N GLU A 26 -2.02 -21.56 13.68
CA GLU A 26 -2.97 -22.17 12.70
C GLU A 26 -2.69 -21.88 11.22
N LEU A 27 -1.61 -21.16 10.86
CA LEU A 27 -1.32 -20.81 9.46
C LEU A 27 -0.24 -21.68 8.78
N LEU A 28 0.23 -22.75 9.42
CA LEU A 28 1.30 -23.61 8.87
C LEU A 28 0.83 -24.98 8.34
N ALA A 29 -0.47 -25.28 8.41
CA ALA A 29 -1.00 -26.58 7.97
C ALA A 29 -1.66 -26.58 6.58
N GLU A 30 -2.01 -25.41 6.00
CA GLU A 30 -2.76 -25.36 4.72
C GLU A 30 -1.87 -25.24 3.47
N VAL A 31 -0.56 -25.03 3.59
CA VAL A 31 0.34 -24.83 2.43
C VAL A 31 1.03 -26.13 1.95
N GLU A 32 0.88 -27.27 2.65
CA GLU A 32 1.63 -28.50 2.37
C GLU A 32 0.84 -29.61 1.63
N ALA A 33 -0.29 -29.31 0.99
CA ALA A 33 -1.07 -30.31 0.23
C ALA A 33 -1.20 -30.03 -1.28
N GLU A 34 -0.72 -28.90 -1.78
CA GLU A 34 -0.92 -28.54 -3.19
C GLU A 34 0.40 -28.46 -3.97
N LYS A 35 1.11 -29.59 -4.07
CA LYS A 35 2.11 -29.86 -5.12
C LYS A 35 2.63 -31.30 -5.07
N ARG A 36 1.85 -32.25 -5.61
CA ARG A 36 2.42 -33.51 -6.12
C ARG A 36 1.72 -34.03 -7.38
N ALA A 37 2.39 -33.75 -8.49
CA ALA A 37 2.70 -34.71 -9.56
C ALA A 37 1.55 -35.27 -10.43
N LYS A 38 1.43 -34.62 -11.58
CA LYS A 38 1.12 -35.11 -12.92
C LYS A 38 1.76 -36.46 -13.30
N GLY A 39 0.99 -37.29 -14.03
CA GLY A 39 1.46 -38.39 -14.91
C GLY A 39 0.85 -39.77 -14.58
N LYS A 40 0.70 -40.76 -15.46
CA LYS A 40 0.91 -40.95 -16.91
C LYS A 40 0.40 -42.38 -17.22
N LYS A 41 -0.40 -42.53 -18.28
CA LYS A 41 -0.45 -43.67 -19.25
C LYS A 41 -0.52 -45.13 -18.74
N GLY A 42 -1.58 -45.87 -19.15
CA GLY A 42 -1.44 -47.34 -19.31
C GLY A 42 -2.70 -48.20 -19.42
N LYS A 43 -3.11 -48.52 -20.66
CA LYS A 43 -3.38 -49.89 -21.19
C LYS A 43 -4.19 -50.87 -20.31
N LYS A 44 -5.30 -51.39 -20.87
CA LYS A 44 -5.50 -52.82 -21.29
C LYS A 44 -6.92 -53.39 -21.02
N LYS A 45 -7.47 -53.98 -22.09
CA LYS A 45 -8.33 -55.20 -22.21
C LYS A 45 -9.86 -55.13 -21.95
N LYS A 46 -10.57 -55.52 -23.04
CA LYS A 46 -11.57 -56.63 -23.20
C LYS A 46 -12.90 -56.45 -22.42
N LYS A 47 -14.11 -56.68 -22.96
CA LYS A 47 -14.68 -57.60 -23.97
C LYS A 47 -15.77 -56.83 -24.76
N LYS A 48 -15.90 -56.97 -26.09
CA LYS A 48 -16.78 -57.92 -26.81
C LYS A 48 -18.15 -58.18 -26.14
N GLY A 49 -19.23 -57.77 -26.82
CA GLY A 49 -20.55 -58.39 -26.70
C GLY A 49 -21.68 -57.46 -27.09
N GLY A 50 -22.34 -57.74 -28.22
CA GLY A 50 -23.54 -57.04 -28.69
C GLY A 50 -23.33 -56.54 -30.13
N GLY A 51 -23.75 -57.19 -31.20
CA GLY A 51 -24.66 -58.32 -31.35
C GLY A 51 -25.72 -57.94 -32.37
N GLY A 52 -25.77 -58.65 -33.50
CA GLY A 52 -26.90 -58.68 -34.45
C GLY A 52 -26.81 -57.63 -35.56
N ALA A 53 -26.55 -57.92 -36.84
CA ALA A 53 -26.98 -58.97 -37.77
C ALA A 53 -28.38 -58.75 -38.37
N GLY A 54 -28.43 -58.76 -39.70
CA GLY A 54 -29.62 -58.97 -40.54
C GLY A 54 -30.47 -57.72 -40.73
N ALA A 55 -31.06 -57.45 -41.89
CA ALA A 55 -31.16 -58.14 -43.17
C ALA A 55 -31.64 -57.08 -44.18
N ALA A 56 -31.05 -56.99 -45.36
CA ALA A 56 -31.70 -57.39 -46.62
C ALA A 56 -33.11 -56.81 -46.82
N GLY A 57 -33.26 -55.92 -47.82
CA GLY A 57 -34.52 -55.73 -48.57
C GLY A 57 -34.95 -57.01 -49.31
N PRO A 58 -35.95 -57.03 -50.22
CA PRO A 58 -36.24 -55.97 -51.20
C PRO A 58 -37.73 -55.78 -51.62
N SER A 59 -37.96 -54.73 -52.43
CA SER A 59 -38.87 -54.63 -53.58
C SER A 59 -40.30 -55.20 -53.51
N GLN A 60 -41.29 -54.33 -53.75
CA GLN A 60 -41.96 -54.25 -55.05
C GLN A 60 -42.93 -53.05 -55.09
N GLU A 61 -42.64 -52.11 -55.97
CA GLU A 61 -43.56 -51.08 -56.45
C GLU A 61 -44.67 -51.71 -57.31
N PRO A 62 -45.91 -51.22 -57.23
CA PRO A 62 -46.80 -51.19 -58.36
C PRO A 62 -46.83 -49.77 -58.95
N GLU A 63 -46.37 -49.70 -60.20
CA GLU A 63 -46.91 -48.91 -61.30
C GLU A 63 -47.32 -47.45 -61.06
N GLU A 64 -46.61 -46.58 -61.78
CA GLU A 64 -47.04 -45.25 -62.24
C GLU A 64 -48.56 -45.15 -62.45
N VAL A 65 -49.23 -44.40 -61.57
CA VAL A 65 -50.34 -43.54 -61.96
C VAL A 65 -49.81 -42.13 -61.91
N ALA A 66 -49.26 -41.66 -63.04
CA ALA A 66 -49.01 -40.25 -63.27
C ALA A 66 -50.34 -39.55 -63.53
N GLU A 67 -51.15 -39.39 -62.47
CA GLU A 67 -52.15 -38.32 -62.43
C GLU A 67 -51.38 -37.00 -62.34
N ALA A 68 -51.62 -36.10 -63.29
CA ALA A 68 -51.06 -34.75 -63.23
C ALA A 68 -51.49 -34.09 -61.91
N PRO A 69 -50.58 -33.45 -61.16
CA PRO A 69 -50.93 -32.80 -59.90
C PRO A 69 -52.02 -31.76 -60.15
N SER A 70 -53.10 -31.80 -59.37
CA SER A 70 -54.21 -30.86 -59.54
C SER A 70 -53.76 -29.44 -59.17
N GLU A 71 -54.46 -28.40 -59.65
CA GLU A 71 -54.19 -27.01 -59.27
C GLU A 71 -54.20 -26.77 -57.75
N ALA A 72 -54.97 -27.57 -57.01
CA ALA A 72 -55.01 -27.52 -55.56
C ALA A 72 -53.70 -28.03 -54.92
N ASP A 73 -53.08 -29.07 -55.49
CA ASP A 73 -51.79 -29.61 -55.03
C ASP A 73 -50.64 -28.63 -55.30
N ALA A 74 -50.68 -27.91 -56.42
CA ALA A 74 -49.70 -26.87 -56.73
C ALA A 74 -49.78 -25.69 -55.76
N ALA A 75 -51.00 -25.29 -55.35
CA ALA A 75 -51.20 -24.24 -54.36
C ALA A 75 -50.77 -24.67 -52.95
N GLU A 76 -50.99 -25.93 -52.57
CA GLU A 76 -50.51 -26.48 -51.29
C GLU A 76 -48.98 -26.62 -51.26
N ALA A 77 -48.37 -27.03 -52.37
CA ALA A 77 -46.92 -27.09 -52.52
C ALA A 77 -46.27 -25.70 -52.45
N ALA A 78 -46.89 -24.67 -53.03
CA ALA A 78 -46.42 -23.29 -52.92
C ALA A 78 -46.46 -22.78 -51.47
N LYS A 79 -47.53 -23.06 -50.72
CA LYS A 79 -47.59 -22.73 -49.29
C LYS A 79 -46.51 -23.46 -48.48
N LYS A 80 -46.29 -24.75 -48.72
CA LYS A 80 -45.20 -25.49 -48.04
C LYS A 80 -43.82 -24.96 -48.40
N ALA A 81 -43.61 -24.50 -49.62
CA ALA A 81 -42.36 -23.84 -50.02
C ALA A 81 -42.17 -22.49 -49.32
N GLU A 82 -43.24 -21.71 -49.15
CA GLU A 82 -43.20 -20.47 -48.37
C GLU A 82 -42.97 -20.72 -46.87
N GLU A 83 -43.62 -21.73 -46.28
CA GLU A 83 -43.39 -22.15 -44.89
C GLU A 83 -41.94 -22.58 -44.68
N ALA A 84 -41.37 -23.38 -45.59
CA ALA A 84 -39.97 -23.78 -45.54
C ALA A 84 -39.01 -22.57 -45.64
N ARG A 85 -39.32 -21.59 -46.50
CA ARG A 85 -38.54 -20.35 -46.61
C ARG A 85 -38.61 -19.52 -45.33
N LEU A 86 -39.78 -19.42 -44.70
CA LEU A 86 -39.97 -18.69 -43.44
C LEU A 86 -39.22 -19.36 -42.28
N LEU A 87 -39.24 -20.70 -42.21
CA LEU A 87 -38.48 -21.46 -41.22
C LEU A 87 -36.97 -21.24 -41.38
N LEU A 88 -36.46 -21.31 -42.61
CA LEU A 88 -35.06 -21.04 -42.91
C LEU A 88 -34.66 -19.60 -42.52
N LEU A 89 -35.51 -18.62 -42.82
CA LEU A 89 -35.26 -17.22 -42.45
C LEU A 89 -35.23 -17.05 -40.92
N LEU A 90 -36.16 -17.67 -40.20
CA LEU A 90 -36.17 -17.64 -38.74
C LEU A 90 -34.91 -18.28 -38.16
N GLU A 91 -34.47 -19.43 -38.68
CA GLU A 91 -33.22 -20.07 -38.25
C GLU A 91 -32.02 -19.13 -38.41
N THR A 92 -31.85 -18.52 -39.60
CA THR A 92 -30.75 -17.58 -39.86
C THR A 92 -30.79 -16.35 -38.95
N LEU A 93 -31.96 -15.74 -38.75
CA LEU A 93 -32.10 -14.58 -37.87
C LEU A 93 -31.85 -14.94 -36.39
N THR A 94 -32.20 -16.15 -35.97
CA THR A 94 -31.99 -16.61 -34.59
C THR A 94 -30.51 -16.88 -34.34
N GLU A 95 -29.81 -17.48 -35.30
CA GLU A 95 -28.35 -17.66 -35.26
C GLU A 95 -27.61 -16.34 -35.26
N GLU A 96 -28.01 -15.38 -36.12
CA GLU A 96 -27.43 -14.05 -36.12
C GLU A 96 -27.66 -13.33 -34.79
N ARG A 97 -28.87 -13.42 -34.21
CA ARG A 97 -29.16 -12.79 -32.91
C ARG A 97 -28.35 -13.41 -31.78
N MET A 98 -28.14 -14.73 -31.78
CA MET A 98 -27.24 -15.38 -30.83
C MET A 98 -25.80 -14.91 -31.02
N ARG A 99 -25.33 -14.84 -32.27
CA ARG A 99 -23.96 -14.42 -32.58
C ARG A 99 -23.69 -12.96 -32.19
N PHE A 100 -24.58 -12.04 -32.54
CA PHE A 100 -24.47 -10.63 -32.18
C PHE A 100 -24.73 -10.38 -30.69
N GLY A 101 -25.65 -11.14 -30.07
CA GLY A 101 -25.88 -11.07 -28.63
C GLY A 101 -24.64 -11.45 -27.82
N ILE A 102 -23.99 -12.57 -28.16
CA ILE A 102 -22.74 -13.01 -27.53
C ILE A 102 -21.61 -12.00 -27.77
N MET A 103 -21.53 -11.41 -28.97
CA MET A 103 -20.54 -10.37 -29.25
C MET A 103 -20.79 -9.09 -28.46
N ALA A 104 -22.05 -8.67 -28.28
CA ALA A 104 -22.38 -7.48 -27.50
C ALA A 104 -22.11 -7.68 -26.01
N GLU A 105 -22.44 -8.86 -25.47
CA GLU A 105 -22.13 -9.25 -24.09
C GLU A 105 -20.63 -9.27 -23.84
N ALA A 106 -19.85 -9.92 -24.71
CA ALA A 106 -18.39 -9.96 -24.60
C ALA A 106 -17.73 -8.56 -24.71
N LEU A 107 -18.29 -7.66 -25.52
CA LEU A 107 -17.81 -6.28 -25.62
C LEU A 107 -18.16 -5.46 -24.35
N GLY A 108 -19.31 -5.72 -23.73
CA GLY A 108 -19.70 -5.11 -22.47
C GLY A 108 -18.79 -5.55 -21.31
N GLU A 109 -18.55 -6.85 -21.18
CA GLU A 109 -17.61 -7.40 -20.19
C GLU A 109 -16.19 -6.87 -20.39
N ALA A 110 -15.72 -6.79 -21.64
CA ALA A 110 -14.41 -6.23 -21.94
C ALA A 110 -14.32 -4.72 -21.63
N ALA A 111 -15.43 -3.98 -21.80
CA ALA A 111 -15.48 -2.56 -21.47
C ALA A 111 -15.48 -2.31 -19.95
N GLU A 112 -16.24 -3.09 -19.17
CA GLU A 112 -16.15 -3.01 -17.71
C GLU A 112 -14.78 -3.42 -17.19
N ALA A 113 -14.21 -4.52 -17.68
CA ALA A 113 -12.86 -4.93 -17.29
C ALA A 113 -11.80 -3.87 -17.62
N ALA A 114 -11.98 -3.12 -18.72
CA ALA A 114 -11.10 -2.03 -19.08
C ALA A 114 -11.28 -0.79 -18.17
N ASP A 115 -12.51 -0.50 -17.76
CA ASP A 115 -12.82 0.59 -16.83
C ASP A 115 -12.24 0.29 -15.43
N GLU A 116 -12.49 -0.92 -14.90
CA GLU A 116 -11.91 -1.37 -13.62
C GLU A 116 -10.38 -1.33 -13.64
N ALA A 117 -9.75 -1.81 -14.73
CA ALA A 117 -8.30 -1.77 -14.87
C ALA A 117 -7.76 -0.32 -14.93
N SER A 118 -8.50 0.59 -15.59
CA SER A 118 -8.15 2.00 -15.63
C SER A 118 -8.29 2.65 -14.25
N GLU A 119 -9.36 2.35 -13.51
CA GLU A 119 -9.55 2.85 -12.15
C GLU A 119 -8.43 2.36 -11.23
N GLU A 120 -8.08 1.07 -11.30
CA GLU A 120 -6.98 0.48 -10.53
C GLU A 120 -5.65 1.16 -10.85
N GLU A 121 -5.29 1.35 -12.12
CA GLU A 121 -4.07 2.06 -12.53
C GLU A 121 -4.04 3.49 -11.96
N THR A 122 -5.16 4.22 -12.04
CA THR A 122 -5.22 5.58 -11.49
C THR A 122 -5.10 5.60 -9.97
N ALA A 123 -5.69 4.63 -9.27
CA ALA A 123 -5.60 4.51 -7.82
C ALA A 123 -4.17 4.14 -7.38
N GLU A 124 -3.52 3.21 -8.08
CA GLU A 124 -2.11 2.86 -7.83
C GLU A 124 -1.18 4.04 -8.09
N GLY A 125 -1.39 4.77 -9.19
CA GLY A 125 -0.64 5.99 -9.51
C GLY A 125 -0.78 7.07 -8.43
N GLN A 126 -2.00 7.30 -7.94
CA GLN A 126 -2.25 8.23 -6.83
C GLN A 126 -1.60 7.76 -5.52
N ALA A 127 -1.66 6.47 -5.22
CA ALA A 127 -1.02 5.90 -4.03
C ALA A 127 0.52 6.00 -4.11
N ALA A 128 1.10 5.80 -5.30
CA ALA A 128 2.53 5.96 -5.53
C ALA A 128 2.96 7.43 -5.36
N ALA A 129 2.22 8.37 -5.94
CA ALA A 129 2.49 9.81 -5.79
C ALA A 129 2.39 10.25 -4.32
N ALA A 130 1.38 9.78 -3.59
CA ALA A 130 1.24 10.09 -2.16
C ALA A 130 2.38 9.52 -1.32
N ARG A 131 2.91 8.34 -1.67
CA ARG A 131 4.09 7.75 -1.01
C ARG A 131 5.36 8.56 -1.28
N GLU A 132 5.58 8.97 -2.53
CA GLU A 132 6.72 9.82 -2.89
C GLU A 132 6.68 11.16 -2.13
N GLU A 133 5.52 11.81 -2.08
CA GLU A 133 5.34 13.06 -1.34
C GLU A 133 5.60 12.89 0.16
N ALA A 134 5.15 11.76 0.75
CA ALA A 134 5.42 11.44 2.14
C ALA A 134 6.92 11.23 2.42
N GLU A 135 7.63 10.52 1.54
CA GLU A 135 9.08 10.29 1.65
C GLU A 135 9.85 11.61 1.50
N ALA A 136 9.47 12.46 0.55
CA ALA A 136 10.05 13.79 0.38
C ALA A 136 9.81 14.69 1.61
N ALA A 137 8.61 14.62 2.21
CA ALA A 137 8.30 15.36 3.43
C ALA A 137 9.12 14.86 4.63
N GLU A 138 9.37 13.55 4.75
CA GLU A 138 10.23 12.99 5.79
C GLU A 138 11.69 13.44 5.60
N ALA A 139 12.21 13.37 4.37
CA ALA A 139 13.56 13.83 4.05
C ALA A 139 13.75 15.34 4.34
N ALA A 140 12.74 16.16 4.04
CA ALA A 140 12.76 17.59 4.36
C ALA A 140 12.77 17.84 5.87
N ARG A 141 12.02 17.06 6.66
CA ARG A 141 12.04 17.14 8.12
C ARG A 141 13.40 16.78 8.70
N TRP A 142 14.00 15.69 8.23
CA TRP A 142 15.34 15.28 8.67
C TRP A 142 16.39 16.34 8.34
N SER A 143 16.29 16.96 7.16
CA SER A 143 17.20 18.03 6.75
C SER A 143 17.05 19.25 7.64
N ALA A 144 15.82 19.69 7.92
CA ALA A 144 15.56 20.83 8.81
C ALA A 144 16.00 20.54 10.26
N GLU A 145 15.83 19.31 10.74
CA GLU A 145 16.32 18.91 12.06
C GLU A 145 17.85 18.93 12.12
N ALA A 146 18.53 18.43 11.09
CA ALA A 146 19.99 18.47 11.01
C ALA A 146 20.53 19.90 10.98
N GLU A 147 19.93 20.80 10.20
CA GLU A 147 20.28 22.22 10.18
C GLU A 147 20.07 22.87 11.56
N GLY A 148 18.94 22.59 12.22
CA GLY A 148 18.68 23.11 13.56
C GLY A 148 19.66 22.60 14.62
N LEU A 149 20.12 21.34 14.49
CA LEU A 149 21.16 20.78 15.37
C LEU A 149 22.53 21.41 15.12
N GLU A 150 22.87 21.72 13.87
CA GLU A 150 24.12 22.42 13.53
C GLU A 150 24.13 23.84 14.11
N GLU A 151 23.02 24.59 13.98
CA GLU A 151 22.88 25.92 14.57
C GLU A 151 22.98 25.86 16.10
N ALA A 152 22.27 24.93 16.74
CA ALA A 152 22.35 24.74 18.19
C ALA A 152 23.77 24.35 18.66
N ALA A 153 24.50 23.55 17.88
CA ALA A 153 25.89 23.20 18.16
C ALA A 153 26.81 24.43 18.07
N ALA A 154 26.63 25.27 17.05
CA ALA A 154 27.39 26.51 16.90
C ALA A 154 27.12 27.50 18.04
N GLU A 155 25.85 27.63 18.48
CA GLU A 155 25.50 28.43 19.65
C GLU A 155 26.12 27.90 20.94
N ALA A 156 26.11 26.57 21.14
CA ALA A 156 26.73 25.94 22.29
C ALA A 156 28.25 26.15 22.31
N GLU A 157 28.92 26.02 21.16
CA GLU A 157 30.35 26.31 21.04
C GLU A 157 30.66 27.78 21.35
N ALA A 158 29.88 28.71 20.82
CA ALA A 158 30.03 30.14 21.13
C ALA A 158 29.81 30.44 22.62
N ALA A 159 28.85 29.77 23.27
CA ALA A 159 28.60 29.90 24.69
C ALA A 159 29.77 29.36 25.54
N LEU A 160 30.35 28.22 25.17
CA LEU A 160 31.53 27.67 25.83
C LEU A 160 32.75 28.59 25.67
N ALA A 161 32.98 29.12 24.46
CA ALA A 161 34.05 30.08 24.22
C ALA A 161 33.89 31.37 25.05
N ALA A 162 32.65 31.86 25.18
CA ALA A 162 32.34 33.01 26.02
C ALA A 162 32.55 32.73 27.52
N GLU A 163 32.21 31.53 27.99
CA GLU A 163 32.46 31.10 29.36
C GLU A 163 33.97 31.01 29.65
N GLU A 164 34.74 30.40 28.76
CA GLU A 164 36.19 30.29 28.87
C GLU A 164 36.84 31.68 28.95
N ALA A 165 36.46 32.59 28.06
CA ALA A 165 36.94 33.98 28.08
C ALA A 165 36.56 34.69 29.40
N ALA A 166 35.36 34.44 29.94
CA ALA A 166 34.94 34.99 31.22
C ALA A 166 35.76 34.44 32.40
N MET A 167 36.11 33.15 32.37
CA MET A 167 36.99 32.53 33.37
C MET A 167 38.39 33.12 33.34
N GLU A 168 38.97 33.28 32.14
CA GLU A 168 40.29 33.90 31.98
C GLU A 168 40.29 35.34 32.51
N ALA A 169 39.27 36.12 32.17
CA ALA A 169 39.08 37.48 32.66
C ALA A 169 38.94 37.52 34.19
N ALA A 170 38.19 36.58 34.78
CA ALA A 170 38.03 36.47 36.23
C ALA A 170 39.36 36.14 36.93
N ILE A 171 40.15 35.24 36.37
CA ILE A 171 41.49 34.90 36.89
C ILE A 171 42.41 36.11 36.79
N ALA A 172 42.41 36.84 35.67
CA ALA A 172 43.21 38.05 35.50
C ALA A 172 42.80 39.14 36.51
N ALA A 173 41.50 39.37 36.69
CA ALA A 173 40.97 40.30 37.68
C ALA A 173 41.35 39.89 39.12
N ALA A 174 41.29 38.60 39.44
CA ALA A 174 41.69 38.09 40.75
C ALA A 174 43.20 38.31 41.02
N LYS A 175 44.06 38.08 40.01
CA LYS A 175 45.50 38.36 40.09
C LYS A 175 45.75 39.85 40.34
N ALA A 176 45.08 40.73 39.59
CA ALA A 176 45.19 42.18 39.77
C ALA A 176 44.76 42.63 41.18
N ARG A 177 43.65 42.09 41.70
CA ARG A 177 43.18 42.34 43.07
C ARG A 177 44.18 41.86 44.13
N ARG A 178 44.78 40.68 43.94
CA ARG A 178 45.81 40.18 44.87
C ARG A 178 47.04 41.10 44.88
N ALA A 179 47.47 41.57 43.72
CA ALA A 179 48.59 42.50 43.62
C ALA A 179 48.28 43.84 44.31
N SER A 180 47.10 44.42 44.10
CA SER A 180 46.71 45.68 44.75
C SER A 180 46.55 45.54 46.27
N VAL A 181 46.03 44.40 46.76
CA VAL A 181 45.97 44.12 48.19
C VAL A 181 47.38 43.94 48.78
N ALA A 182 48.30 43.29 48.06
CA ALA A 182 49.68 43.12 48.51
C ALA A 182 50.41 44.47 48.63
N THR A 183 50.25 45.36 47.65
CA THR A 183 50.86 46.71 47.71
C THR A 183 50.25 47.56 48.83
N ALA A 184 48.93 47.49 49.04
CA ALA A 184 48.27 48.18 50.16
C ALA A 184 48.77 47.67 51.52
N ARG A 185 48.94 46.35 51.68
CA ARG A 185 49.51 45.75 52.90
C ARG A 185 50.96 46.17 53.14
N ALA A 186 51.79 46.19 52.09
CA ALA A 186 53.17 46.65 52.20
C ALA A 186 53.23 48.13 52.65
N LYS A 187 52.38 48.99 52.07
CA LYS A 187 52.28 50.41 52.47
C LYS A 187 51.82 50.56 53.92
N ALA A 188 50.82 49.78 54.36
CA ALA A 188 50.36 49.80 55.74
C ALA A 188 51.43 49.31 56.73
N ALA A 189 52.20 48.27 56.38
CA ALA A 189 53.31 47.79 57.19
C ALA A 189 54.43 48.83 57.32
N ALA A 190 54.80 49.50 56.22
CA ALA A 190 55.78 50.59 56.24
C ALA A 190 55.33 51.76 57.13
N ALA A 191 54.05 52.14 57.04
CA ALA A 191 53.50 53.19 57.91
C ALA A 191 53.54 52.81 59.40
N ARG A 192 53.28 51.54 59.75
CA ARG A 192 53.40 51.05 61.13
C ARG A 192 54.85 51.11 61.63
N MET A 193 55.80 50.65 60.82
CA MET A 193 57.24 50.72 61.17
C MET A 193 57.70 52.17 61.39
N ALA A 194 57.25 53.10 60.54
CA ALA A 194 57.56 54.53 60.70
C ALA A 194 56.96 55.12 61.98
N ALA A 195 55.72 54.77 62.33
CA ALA A 195 55.08 55.22 63.56
C ALA A 195 55.78 54.65 64.81
N GLU A 196 56.19 53.38 64.79
CA GLU A 196 56.92 52.73 65.88
C GLU A 196 58.31 53.36 66.08
N ALA A 197 59.01 53.69 64.98
CA ALA A 197 60.28 54.41 65.05
C ALA A 197 60.13 55.80 65.69
N ALA A 198 59.08 56.54 65.33
CA ALA A 198 58.80 57.85 65.91
C ALA A 198 58.40 57.79 67.41
N GLN A 199 57.86 56.67 67.89
CA GLN A 199 57.56 56.48 69.31
C GLN A 199 58.80 56.17 70.16
N ARG A 200 59.92 55.75 69.54
CA ARG A 200 61.16 55.38 70.22
C ARG A 200 62.22 56.49 70.24
N SER A 201 62.01 57.57 69.49
CA SER A 201 62.83 58.79 69.49
C SER A 201 62.32 59.79 70.52
#